data_AF-A0A7D9EQS5-F1
#
_entry.id   AF-A0A7D9EQS5-F1
#
_cell.length_a   1.000
_cell.length_b   1.000
_cell.length_c   1.000
_cell.angle_alpha   90.00
_cell.angle_beta   90.00
_cell.angle_gamma   90.00
#
_symmetry.space_group_name_H-M   'P 1'
#
loop_
_entity.id
_entity.type
_entity.pdbx_description
1 polymer ?
#
loop_
_entity_poly.entity_id
_entity_poly.type
_entity_poly.pdbx_seq_one_letter_code
_entity_poly.pdbx_strand_id
1 'polypeptide(L)'
;MPSELRRLRRSVGSYQVEGCFSSFNGSGFTKQLGDHNSNVRCQDTCRDKGYILAATKGGECHCGNIYPKGSKVDNSQCSSKCRPYTPCHEPQSCCGGPSAYSVSVVGNIDVAKQVLRRLSYEWQTNDDYRNHLKTLVTIPSPQTEQANWEESFDREGWSSCGNGKYMTGLYRHKFKSGDERIGRIEFAECRDAPSNLYPIKEDLDCYNHNWWTSFDSAGWSKCNTGYYMTGIYNTNGAELYHIEEAKCCRPKSQVKLWGKCYTLDVWTSFDREGWSKCRSGYYMAGLYRNNCERLGCIENFFCCEMGAYNGDSWIERPDLFIKVKDAAGQLKHCSMNAMDMSPSSETYECKSASDLTNMLTLNALKFIIEDETPLNVAKPEPVAGFRPVICSSHTNSYKCSKWLTTSISTSSSFSIGTGFTLAVKVGASVELEAKFFGSGTKTTFSTEIAASTSFNVESSRSNTYTTTDRTDVSVQVPANTEVTINLLRTVQNLVYKWKADFQMLGKYSLKWKNEQEFFQDVTTVLTGPKREIYAFGSWNYPDTDVLRVVITDKYGNEMRSGCEHNAGETVTDCEP
;
A
#
# COMPACT_ATOMS: atom_id res chain seq x y z
N MET A 1 -19.39 3.49 3.96
CA MET A 1 -19.03 4.85 4.37
C MET A 1 -17.63 4.81 5.00
N PRO A 2 -16.58 5.41 4.40
CA PRO A 2 -15.28 5.50 5.06
C PRO A 2 -14.86 6.98 5.19
N SER A 3 -15.26 7.62 6.30
CA SER A 3 -14.92 9.02 6.60
C SER A 3 -14.11 9.21 7.88
N GLU A 4 -13.79 8.16 8.64
CA GLU A 4 -13.18 8.32 9.97
C GLU A 4 -11.65 8.14 10.03
N LEU A 5 -10.99 7.69 8.96
CA LEU A 5 -9.51 7.67 8.88
C LEU A 5 -8.89 9.02 8.46
N ARG A 6 -9.71 10.05 8.21
CA ARG A 6 -9.24 11.33 7.62
C ARG A 6 -8.82 12.43 8.61
N ARG A 7 -8.70 12.13 9.90
CA ARG A 7 -8.44 13.16 10.93
C ARG A 7 -7.39 12.80 11.99
N LEU A 8 -6.44 11.93 11.68
CA LEU A 8 -5.16 11.96 12.41
C LEU A 8 -4.43 13.25 12.00
N ARG A 9 -4.05 14.04 13.01
CA ARG A 9 -3.51 15.41 12.92
C ARG A 9 -2.60 15.57 11.70
N ARG A 10 -3.02 16.41 10.75
CA ARG A 10 -2.16 16.97 9.70
C ARG A 10 -1.00 17.68 10.39
N SER A 11 0.13 17.01 10.56
CA SER A 11 1.34 17.66 11.05
C SER A 11 1.74 18.69 9.98
N VAL A 12 1.98 19.92 10.42
CA VAL A 12 2.14 21.10 9.56
C VAL A 12 3.36 20.99 8.62
N GLY A 13 4.23 19.98 8.80
CA GLY A 13 5.38 19.69 7.94
C GLY A 13 5.13 18.71 6.79
N SER A 14 3.99 17.98 6.71
CA SER A 14 3.85 16.86 5.74
C SER A 14 3.63 17.26 4.27
N TYR A 15 3.47 18.56 3.98
CA TYR A 15 3.17 19.07 2.64
C TYR A 15 4.11 20.21 2.22
N GLN A 16 5.26 20.31 2.88
CA GLN A 16 6.26 21.30 2.56
C GLN A 16 6.92 20.98 1.21
N VAL A 17 7.05 22.00 0.37
CA VAL A 17 7.82 21.96 -0.87
C VAL A 17 9.27 22.23 -0.48
N GLU A 18 10.18 21.33 -0.88
CA GLU A 18 11.62 21.41 -0.59
C GLU A 18 12.30 22.59 -1.31
N GLY A 19 11.71 23.02 -2.43
CA GLY A 19 12.11 24.17 -3.21
C GLY A 19 11.90 23.97 -4.70
N CYS A 20 12.56 24.83 -5.46
CA CYS A 20 12.53 24.82 -6.91
C CYS A 20 13.73 24.08 -7.49
N PHE A 21 13.51 23.17 -8.45
CA PHE A 21 14.55 22.37 -9.07
C PHE A 21 14.48 22.46 -10.59
N SER A 22 15.62 22.55 -11.26
CA SER A 22 15.67 22.61 -12.73
C SER A 22 15.26 21.28 -13.40
N SER A 23 15.36 20.16 -12.69
CA SER A 23 14.97 18.84 -13.16
C SER A 23 14.34 17.99 -12.06
N PHE A 24 13.52 17.04 -12.47
CA PHE A 24 13.00 15.97 -11.62
C PHE A 24 13.31 14.63 -12.29
N ASN A 25 14.54 14.15 -12.07
CA ASN A 25 15.00 12.91 -12.67
C ASN A 25 14.30 11.72 -12.02
N GLY A 26 13.79 10.78 -12.83
CA GLY A 26 13.17 9.55 -12.32
C GLY A 26 11.68 9.64 -12.01
N SER A 27 10.90 10.38 -12.82
CA SER A 27 9.44 10.30 -12.79
C SER A 27 8.98 8.88 -13.17
N GLY A 28 8.64 8.07 -12.17
CA GLY A 28 8.08 6.73 -12.37
C GLY A 28 6.58 6.76 -12.72
N PHE A 29 5.92 7.89 -12.48
CA PHE A 29 4.51 8.12 -12.80
C PHE A 29 4.24 9.61 -13.04
N THR A 30 3.45 9.93 -14.05
CA THR A 30 3.03 11.31 -14.37
C THR A 30 1.52 11.37 -14.60
N LYS A 31 0.86 12.41 -14.11
CA LYS A 31 -0.58 12.62 -14.24
C LYS A 31 -0.95 14.10 -14.33
N GLN A 32 -1.89 14.44 -15.22
CA GLN A 32 -2.54 15.75 -15.25
C GLN A 32 -3.56 15.89 -14.10
N LEU A 33 -3.46 16.95 -13.31
CA LEU A 33 -4.34 17.17 -12.15
C LEU A 33 -5.59 18.02 -12.44
N GLY A 34 -5.65 18.68 -13.60
CA GLY A 34 -6.80 19.49 -14.03
C GLY A 34 -7.15 20.61 -13.05
N ASP A 35 -8.44 20.91 -12.90
CA ASP A 35 -8.94 22.05 -12.10
C ASP A 35 -8.59 22.00 -10.61
N HIS A 36 -8.22 20.82 -10.11
CA HIS A 36 -7.87 20.61 -8.71
C HIS A 36 -6.36 20.66 -8.45
N ASN A 37 -5.56 21.03 -9.45
CA ASN A 37 -4.10 21.05 -9.36
C ASN A 37 -3.60 21.90 -8.18
N SER A 38 -2.66 21.30 -7.43
CA SER A 38 -1.92 21.90 -6.33
C SER A 38 -0.77 20.97 -5.93
N ASN A 39 0.25 21.51 -5.27
CA ASN A 39 1.34 20.71 -4.69
C ASN A 39 0.80 19.65 -3.72
N VAL A 40 -0.16 20.02 -2.86
CA VAL A 40 -0.82 19.11 -1.91
C VAL A 40 -1.50 17.95 -2.62
N ARG A 41 -2.24 18.23 -3.70
CA ARG A 41 -2.93 17.18 -4.47
C ARG A 41 -1.93 16.25 -5.16
N CYS A 42 -0.81 16.79 -5.63
CA CYS A 42 0.25 15.98 -6.20
C CYS A 42 0.93 15.11 -5.15
N GLN A 43 1.28 15.68 -3.99
CA GLN A 43 1.82 14.96 -2.83
C GLN A 43 0.90 13.82 -2.39
N ASP A 44 -0.42 14.08 -2.26
CA ASP A 44 -1.43 13.06 -1.98
C ASP A 44 -1.42 11.95 -3.05
N THR A 45 -1.42 12.34 -4.32
CA THR A 45 -1.43 11.38 -5.43
C THR A 45 -0.18 10.49 -5.41
N CYS A 46 0.99 11.08 -5.21
CA CYS A 46 2.25 10.34 -5.16
C CYS A 46 2.34 9.45 -3.92
N ARG A 47 1.95 9.95 -2.75
CA ARG A 47 1.86 9.15 -1.51
C ARG A 47 0.88 7.99 -1.65
N ASP A 48 -0.30 8.25 -2.20
CA ASP A 48 -1.32 7.23 -2.46
C ASP A 48 -0.84 6.20 -3.49
N LYS A 49 0.14 6.55 -4.33
CA LYS A 49 0.81 5.65 -5.27
C LYS A 49 2.10 5.03 -4.72
N GLY A 50 2.49 5.36 -3.48
CA GLY A 50 3.68 4.85 -2.81
C GLY A 50 4.99 5.45 -3.31
N TYR A 51 4.94 6.56 -4.05
CA TYR A 51 6.12 7.33 -4.38
C TYR A 51 6.43 8.28 -3.23
N ILE A 52 7.69 8.36 -2.90
CA ILE A 52 8.21 9.17 -1.79
C ILE A 52 8.43 10.64 -2.17
N LEU A 53 8.44 10.95 -3.48
CA LEU A 53 8.57 12.31 -3.98
C LEU A 53 7.41 12.65 -4.91
N ALA A 54 7.02 13.92 -4.84
CA ALA A 54 6.08 14.56 -5.74
C ALA A 54 6.73 15.80 -6.33
N ALA A 55 6.46 16.07 -7.61
CA ALA A 55 6.91 17.28 -8.27
C ALA A 55 5.82 17.81 -9.19
N THR A 56 5.58 19.11 -9.14
CA THR A 56 4.63 19.76 -10.04
C THR A 56 5.37 20.60 -11.08
N LYS A 57 4.84 20.58 -12.31
CA LYS A 57 5.26 21.44 -13.41
C LYS A 57 4.04 21.87 -14.22
N GLY A 58 3.57 23.09 -13.98
CA GLY A 58 2.29 23.55 -14.50
C GLY A 58 1.14 22.68 -13.99
N GLY A 59 0.35 22.11 -14.90
CA GLY A 59 -0.77 21.20 -14.62
C GLY A 59 -0.37 19.75 -14.30
N GLU A 60 0.90 19.40 -14.50
CA GLU A 60 1.41 18.04 -14.36
C GLU A 60 1.89 17.75 -12.95
N CYS A 61 1.54 16.57 -12.46
CA CYS A 61 2.09 15.96 -11.26
C CYS A 61 2.97 14.78 -11.65
N HIS A 62 4.20 14.79 -11.16
CA HIS A 62 5.23 13.79 -11.38
C HIS A 62 5.55 13.13 -10.04
N CYS A 63 5.61 11.80 -10.01
CA CYS A 63 5.92 11.02 -8.82
C CYS A 63 7.19 10.22 -9.05
N GLY A 64 8.07 10.23 -8.05
CA GLY A 64 9.42 9.66 -8.18
C GLY A 64 9.92 9.08 -6.87
N ASN A 65 10.98 8.28 -7.00
CA ASN A 65 11.68 7.62 -5.88
C ASN A 65 13.15 8.03 -5.79
N ILE A 66 13.59 8.96 -6.64
CA ILE A 66 14.97 9.44 -6.70
C ILE A 66 14.92 10.92 -6.32
N TYR A 67 15.64 11.29 -5.25
CA TYR A 67 15.75 12.69 -4.89
C TYR A 67 16.47 13.43 -6.02
N PRO A 68 15.99 14.60 -6.47
CA PRO A 68 16.62 15.30 -7.56
C PRO A 68 18.06 15.67 -7.19
N LYS A 69 19.02 15.17 -7.96
CA LYS A 69 20.45 15.56 -7.89
C LYS A 69 20.75 16.89 -8.59
N GLY A 70 19.72 17.56 -9.10
CA GLY A 70 19.85 18.79 -9.89
C GLY A 70 20.03 20.01 -9.00
N SER A 71 20.73 21.03 -9.49
CA SER A 71 20.94 22.30 -8.78
C SER A 71 19.60 22.90 -8.38
N LYS A 72 19.34 22.98 -7.06
CA LYS A 72 18.27 23.81 -6.52
C LYS A 72 18.40 25.20 -7.16
N VAL A 73 17.35 25.61 -7.86
CA VAL A 73 17.31 26.93 -8.51
C VAL A 73 16.63 27.92 -7.58
N ASP A 74 16.80 29.20 -7.89
CA ASP A 74 16.13 30.26 -7.15
C ASP A 74 14.61 30.04 -7.12
N ASN A 75 13.99 30.27 -5.96
CA ASN A 75 12.57 30.05 -5.75
C ASN A 75 11.68 30.81 -6.75
N SER A 76 12.15 31.97 -7.24
CA SER A 76 11.44 32.77 -8.24
C SER A 76 11.22 32.04 -9.57
N GLN A 77 12.00 30.99 -9.87
CA GLN A 77 11.80 30.18 -11.07
C GLN A 77 10.54 29.31 -10.97
N CYS A 78 10.06 29.00 -9.77
CA CYS A 78 8.80 28.29 -9.57
C CYS A 78 7.65 29.28 -9.49
N SER A 79 7.27 29.82 -10.66
CA SER A 79 6.28 30.89 -10.82
C SER A 79 5.00 30.45 -11.57
N SER A 80 4.92 29.20 -12.01
CA SER A 80 3.73 28.67 -12.69
C SER A 80 2.59 28.51 -11.70
N LYS A 81 1.47 29.18 -11.97
CA LYS A 81 0.26 29.02 -11.16
C LYS A 81 -0.25 27.58 -11.26
N CYS A 82 -0.60 26.99 -10.12
CA CYS A 82 -1.26 25.68 -10.10
C CYS A 82 -2.62 25.71 -10.80
N ARG A 83 -3.36 26.82 -10.65
CA ARG A 83 -4.66 27.06 -11.28
C ARG A 83 -4.67 28.48 -11.86
N PRO A 84 -5.36 28.73 -12.99
CA PRO A 84 -5.31 30.03 -13.66
C PRO A 84 -5.61 31.24 -12.75
N TYR A 85 -6.56 31.05 -11.83
CA TYR A 85 -7.10 32.13 -10.98
C TYR A 85 -6.42 32.26 -9.62
N THR A 86 -5.52 31.36 -9.24
CA THR A 86 -4.89 31.37 -7.91
C THR A 86 -3.55 32.09 -7.97
N PRO A 87 -3.35 33.20 -7.22
CA PRO A 87 -2.04 33.83 -7.12
C PRO A 87 -1.05 32.90 -6.40
N CYS A 88 0.22 33.00 -6.74
CA CYS A 88 1.28 32.25 -6.09
C CYS A 88 2.55 33.10 -6.06
N HIS A 89 3.31 33.02 -4.96
CA HIS A 89 4.47 33.88 -4.72
C HIS A 89 5.75 33.12 -4.32
N GLU A 90 5.66 31.79 -4.17
CA GLU A 90 6.76 30.92 -3.75
C GLU A 90 6.49 29.47 -4.20
N PRO A 91 7.52 28.59 -4.27
CA PRO A 91 7.37 27.18 -4.67
C PRO A 91 6.31 26.42 -3.88
N GLN A 92 6.06 26.79 -2.62
CA GLN A 92 5.01 26.20 -1.79
C GLN A 92 3.61 26.37 -2.40
N SER A 93 3.36 27.53 -3.01
CA SER A 93 2.06 27.94 -3.57
C SER A 93 1.99 27.83 -5.10
N CYS A 94 3.14 27.76 -5.78
CA CYS A 94 3.26 27.62 -7.22
C CYS A 94 3.53 26.16 -7.61
N CYS A 95 3.09 25.76 -8.81
CA CYS A 95 3.26 24.42 -9.34
C CYS A 95 4.41 24.39 -10.36
N GLY A 96 5.64 24.53 -9.87
CA GLY A 96 6.84 24.62 -10.71
C GLY A 96 6.92 25.92 -11.50
N GLY A 97 7.65 25.87 -12.61
CA GLY A 97 7.89 26.96 -13.54
C GLY A 97 7.98 26.45 -14.98
N PRO A 98 8.17 27.33 -15.99
CA PRO A 98 8.38 26.91 -17.38
C PRO A 98 9.52 25.88 -17.53
N SER A 99 10.59 26.07 -16.76
CA SER A 99 11.80 25.23 -16.78
C SER A 99 12.17 24.70 -15.40
N ALA A 100 11.22 24.65 -14.47
CA ALA A 100 11.49 24.24 -13.11
C ALA A 100 10.34 23.44 -12.49
N TYR A 101 10.65 22.68 -11.45
CA TYR A 101 9.74 21.79 -10.73
C TYR A 101 9.64 22.23 -9.27
N SER A 102 8.42 22.34 -8.73
CA SER A 102 8.22 22.43 -7.28
C SER A 102 8.27 21.01 -6.72
N VAL A 103 9.38 20.65 -6.07
CA VAL A 103 9.60 19.28 -5.58
C VAL A 103 9.26 19.19 -4.10
N SER A 104 8.62 18.11 -3.71
CA SER A 104 8.17 17.85 -2.35
C SER A 104 8.46 16.43 -1.93
N VAL A 105 8.90 16.27 -0.70
CA VAL A 105 8.78 15.02 0.05
C VAL A 105 7.30 14.82 0.44
N VAL A 106 6.79 13.58 0.35
CA VAL A 106 5.35 13.32 0.59
C VAL A 106 5.04 12.83 2.02
N GLY A 107 6.06 12.73 2.87
CA GLY A 107 5.98 12.23 4.23
C GLY A 107 5.99 10.70 4.34
N ASN A 108 5.25 10.16 5.31
CA ASN A 108 5.16 8.72 5.54
C ASN A 108 4.32 8.02 4.46
N ILE A 109 4.86 6.96 3.87
CA ILE A 109 4.14 6.10 2.93
C ILE A 109 3.71 4.78 3.57
N ASP A 110 2.58 4.25 3.10
CA ASP A 110 2.13 2.90 3.43
C ASP A 110 2.89 1.88 2.58
N VAL A 111 3.98 1.41 3.15
CA VAL A 111 4.89 0.46 2.50
C VAL A 111 4.21 -0.89 2.27
N ALA A 112 3.37 -1.35 3.20
CA ALA A 112 2.66 -2.63 3.09
C ALA A 112 1.72 -2.62 1.88
N LYS A 113 0.97 -1.53 1.70
CA LYS A 113 0.14 -1.31 0.50
C LYS A 113 0.97 -1.31 -0.79
N GLN A 114 2.15 -0.71 -0.77
CA GLN A 114 3.04 -0.70 -1.93
C GLN A 114 3.53 -2.11 -2.30
N VAL A 115 3.87 -2.96 -1.34
CA VAL A 115 4.29 -4.35 -1.60
C VAL A 115 3.18 -5.13 -2.27
N LEU A 116 1.99 -5.10 -1.67
CA LEU A 116 0.85 -5.88 -2.14
C LEU A 116 0.45 -5.46 -3.56
N ARG A 117 0.58 -4.17 -3.90
CA ARG A 117 0.42 -3.71 -5.29
C ARG A 117 1.47 -4.26 -6.24
N ARG A 118 2.74 -4.27 -5.85
CA ARG A 118 3.81 -4.84 -6.69
C ARG A 118 3.57 -6.34 -6.90
N LEU A 119 3.20 -7.06 -5.86
CA LEU A 119 2.84 -8.49 -5.94
C LEU A 119 1.59 -8.72 -6.82
N SER A 120 0.55 -7.90 -6.66
CA SER A 120 -0.67 -7.93 -7.48
C SER A 120 -0.36 -7.64 -8.95
N TYR A 121 0.50 -6.66 -9.22
CA TYR A 121 0.98 -6.38 -10.58
C TYR A 121 1.72 -7.58 -11.18
N GLU A 122 2.64 -8.21 -10.44
CA GLU A 122 3.33 -9.42 -10.91
C GLU A 122 2.35 -10.57 -11.18
N TRP A 123 1.34 -10.78 -10.32
CA TRP A 123 0.29 -11.76 -10.59
C TRP A 123 -0.39 -11.49 -11.94
N GLN A 124 -0.72 -10.23 -12.23
CA GLN A 124 -1.42 -9.84 -13.46
C GLN A 124 -0.54 -9.93 -14.71
N THR A 125 0.75 -9.59 -14.62
CA THR A 125 1.62 -9.44 -15.80
C THR A 125 2.64 -10.55 -16.01
N ASN A 126 2.89 -11.40 -15.01
CA ASN A 126 3.85 -12.49 -15.08
C ASN A 126 3.12 -13.83 -15.18
N ASP A 127 2.89 -14.28 -16.41
CA ASP A 127 2.12 -15.48 -16.72
C ASP A 127 2.78 -16.75 -16.17
N ASP A 128 4.11 -16.86 -16.21
CA ASP A 128 4.84 -18.02 -15.70
C ASP A 128 4.68 -18.16 -14.19
N TYR A 129 4.86 -17.05 -13.46
CA TYR A 129 4.63 -17.00 -12.01
C TYR A 129 3.18 -17.34 -11.66
N ARG A 130 2.22 -16.70 -12.34
CA ARG A 130 0.78 -16.92 -12.11
C ARG A 130 0.39 -18.37 -12.39
N ASN A 131 0.80 -18.92 -13.54
CA ASN A 131 0.48 -20.29 -13.94
C ASN A 131 1.14 -21.31 -13.00
N HIS A 132 2.41 -21.10 -12.62
CA HIS A 132 3.08 -21.96 -11.66
C HIS A 132 2.31 -22.04 -10.34
N LEU A 133 1.92 -20.91 -9.75
CA LEU A 133 1.18 -20.90 -8.50
C LEU A 133 -0.20 -21.55 -8.62
N LYS A 134 -0.90 -21.38 -9.74
CA LYS A 134 -2.17 -22.07 -10.00
C LYS A 134 -2.01 -23.59 -10.02
N THR A 135 -0.88 -24.12 -10.48
CA THR A 135 -0.64 -25.57 -10.45
C THR A 135 -0.56 -26.15 -9.03
N LEU A 136 -0.28 -25.31 -8.03
CA LEU A 136 -0.25 -25.72 -6.62
C LEU A 136 -1.65 -25.83 -6.02
N VAL A 137 -2.64 -25.15 -6.61
CA VAL A 137 -4.02 -25.16 -6.12
C VAL A 137 -4.67 -26.49 -6.46
N THR A 138 -5.05 -27.24 -5.42
CA THR A 138 -5.75 -28.51 -5.62
C THR A 138 -7.21 -28.25 -5.94
N ILE A 139 -7.63 -28.54 -7.16
CA ILE A 139 -9.04 -28.53 -7.59
C ILE A 139 -9.61 -29.93 -7.38
N PRO A 140 -10.76 -30.09 -6.70
CA PRO A 140 -11.41 -31.38 -6.57
C PRO A 140 -11.67 -32.01 -7.95
N SER A 141 -11.42 -33.32 -8.06
CA SER A 141 -11.80 -34.06 -9.26
C SER A 141 -13.33 -34.14 -9.32
N PRO A 142 -13.97 -33.85 -10.47
CA PRO A 142 -15.42 -33.85 -10.58
C PRO A 142 -16.00 -35.23 -10.22
N GLN A 143 -16.86 -35.26 -9.22
CA GLN A 143 -17.53 -36.47 -8.76
C GLN A 143 -18.92 -36.60 -9.36
N THR A 144 -19.41 -37.83 -9.41
CA THR A 144 -20.81 -38.16 -9.70
C THR A 144 -21.38 -38.89 -8.49
N GLU A 145 -22.57 -38.50 -8.08
CA GLU A 145 -23.27 -39.09 -6.96
C GLU A 145 -24.77 -39.22 -7.24
N GLN A 146 -25.44 -39.98 -6.38
CA GLN A 146 -26.89 -40.15 -6.42
C GLN A 146 -27.51 -39.35 -5.28
N ALA A 147 -28.41 -38.43 -5.59
CA ALA A 147 -29.24 -37.79 -4.59
C ALA A 147 -30.48 -38.65 -4.32
N ASN A 148 -30.75 -38.96 -3.04
CA ASN A 148 -31.95 -39.66 -2.60
C ASN A 148 -33.12 -38.68 -2.52
N TRP A 149 -34.14 -38.90 -3.35
CA TRP A 149 -35.36 -38.10 -3.44
C TRP A 149 -36.61 -38.87 -2.97
N GLU A 150 -36.47 -40.11 -2.50
CA GLU A 150 -37.59 -40.99 -2.09
C GLU A 150 -38.56 -40.32 -1.12
N GLU A 151 -38.03 -39.57 -0.15
CA GLU A 151 -38.88 -38.82 0.79
C GLU A 151 -39.15 -37.38 0.36
N SER A 152 -38.20 -36.74 -0.33
CA SER A 152 -38.25 -35.30 -0.59
C SER A 152 -39.11 -34.93 -1.80
N PHE A 153 -39.37 -35.88 -2.71
CA PHE A 153 -40.21 -35.65 -3.88
C PHE A 153 -41.63 -36.19 -3.72
N ASP A 154 -41.87 -36.99 -2.67
CA ASP A 154 -43.20 -37.45 -2.22
C ASP A 154 -43.94 -36.40 -1.35
N ARG A 155 -43.31 -35.25 -1.07
CA ARG A 155 -43.85 -34.15 -0.27
C ARG A 155 -43.58 -32.82 -0.96
N GLU A 156 -44.41 -31.82 -0.65
CA GLU A 156 -44.18 -30.45 -1.09
C GLU A 156 -42.79 -29.97 -0.65
N GLY A 157 -42.02 -29.45 -1.59
CA GLY A 157 -40.67 -28.98 -1.30
C GLY A 157 -39.68 -29.20 -2.43
N TRP A 158 -38.42 -28.89 -2.10
CA TRP A 158 -37.28 -29.03 -3.00
C TRP A 158 -36.65 -30.41 -2.87
N SER A 159 -36.47 -31.06 -4.01
CA SER A 159 -35.52 -32.16 -4.18
C SER A 159 -34.34 -31.68 -5.02
N SER A 160 -33.11 -31.84 -4.52
CA SER A 160 -31.94 -31.21 -5.16
C SER A 160 -30.68 -32.07 -5.09
N CYS A 161 -29.71 -31.74 -5.94
CA CYS A 161 -28.37 -32.33 -5.99
C CYS A 161 -27.41 -31.78 -4.92
N GLY A 162 -27.87 -30.95 -3.99
CA GLY A 162 -26.99 -30.23 -3.07
C GLY A 162 -26.23 -29.08 -3.74
N ASN A 163 -25.30 -28.46 -3.02
CA ASN A 163 -24.61 -27.25 -3.49
C ASN A 163 -23.51 -27.58 -4.51
N GLY A 164 -23.53 -26.88 -5.64
CA GLY A 164 -22.46 -26.95 -6.66
C GLY A 164 -22.53 -28.15 -7.62
N LYS A 165 -23.55 -29.00 -7.48
CA LYS A 165 -23.79 -30.16 -8.35
C LYS A 165 -25.02 -29.97 -9.20
N TYR A 166 -24.99 -30.60 -10.36
CA TYR A 166 -25.95 -30.42 -11.44
C TYR A 166 -26.56 -31.77 -11.80
N MET A 167 -27.84 -31.76 -12.14
CA MET A 167 -28.56 -32.96 -12.54
C MET A 167 -28.04 -33.44 -13.90
N THR A 168 -27.74 -34.74 -14.00
CA THR A 168 -27.38 -35.42 -15.26
C THR A 168 -28.35 -36.54 -15.61
N GLY A 169 -29.26 -36.91 -14.71
CA GLY A 169 -30.30 -37.88 -15.00
C GLY A 169 -31.29 -38.04 -13.85
N LEU A 170 -32.36 -38.78 -14.13
CA LEU A 170 -33.42 -39.11 -13.19
C LEU A 170 -33.66 -40.62 -13.18
N TYR A 171 -33.89 -41.17 -12.00
CA TYR A 171 -34.32 -42.55 -11.81
C TYR A 171 -35.81 -42.58 -11.54
N ARG A 172 -36.49 -43.46 -12.24
CA ARG A 172 -37.90 -43.74 -12.05
C ARG A 172 -38.10 -45.10 -11.37
N HIS A 173 -38.94 -45.16 -10.36
CA HIS A 173 -39.38 -46.41 -9.74
C HIS A 173 -40.29 -47.22 -10.69
N LYS A 174 -40.36 -48.53 -10.49
CA LYS A 174 -41.30 -49.45 -11.15
C LYS A 174 -42.70 -48.86 -11.37
N PHE A 175 -43.13 -48.90 -12.63
CA PHE A 175 -44.49 -48.59 -13.07
C PHE A 175 -45.53 -49.35 -12.23
N LYS A 176 -46.58 -48.65 -11.83
CA LYS A 176 -47.70 -49.26 -11.10
C LYS A 176 -49.00 -48.72 -11.68
N SER A 177 -49.77 -49.62 -12.30
CA SER A 177 -51.07 -49.28 -12.85
C SER A 177 -51.95 -48.60 -11.80
N GLY A 178 -52.47 -47.41 -12.12
CA GLY A 178 -53.29 -46.59 -11.21
C GLY A 178 -52.51 -45.71 -10.23
N ASP A 179 -51.18 -45.76 -10.23
CA ASP A 179 -50.31 -44.99 -9.34
C ASP A 179 -49.06 -44.56 -10.11
N GLU A 180 -49.21 -43.48 -10.88
CA GLU A 180 -48.21 -42.93 -11.80
C GLU A 180 -47.76 -41.54 -11.36
N ARG A 181 -47.68 -41.36 -10.03
CA ARG A 181 -47.43 -40.08 -9.40
C ARG A 181 -46.01 -39.55 -9.63
N ILE A 182 -45.82 -38.24 -9.58
CA ILE A 182 -44.50 -37.59 -9.70
C ILE A 182 -43.49 -38.09 -8.66
N GLY A 183 -43.96 -38.46 -7.46
CA GLY A 183 -43.15 -39.03 -6.39
C GLY A 183 -42.36 -40.29 -6.76
N ARG A 184 -42.71 -40.97 -7.87
CA ARG A 184 -41.93 -42.10 -8.39
C ARG A 184 -40.58 -41.71 -9.02
N ILE A 185 -40.23 -40.42 -9.02
CA ILE A 185 -38.87 -39.95 -9.28
C ILE A 185 -38.09 -40.02 -7.96
N GLU A 186 -37.43 -41.15 -7.74
CA GLU A 186 -36.82 -41.49 -6.44
C GLU A 186 -35.37 -41.01 -6.33
N PHE A 187 -34.68 -40.82 -7.46
CA PHE A 187 -33.27 -40.40 -7.47
C PHE A 187 -32.96 -39.44 -8.60
N ALA A 188 -32.01 -38.54 -8.33
CA ALA A 188 -31.30 -37.80 -9.37
C ALA A 188 -29.84 -38.22 -9.41
N GLU A 189 -29.29 -38.34 -10.62
CA GLU A 189 -27.84 -38.41 -10.79
C GLU A 189 -27.33 -36.97 -10.80
N CYS A 190 -26.35 -36.71 -9.95
CA CYS A 190 -25.81 -35.40 -9.67
C CYS A 190 -24.32 -35.41 -9.96
N ARG A 191 -23.84 -34.40 -10.68
CA ARG A 191 -22.43 -34.33 -11.09
C ARG A 191 -21.88 -32.93 -10.87
N ASP A 192 -20.63 -32.87 -10.42
CA ASP A 192 -19.88 -31.61 -10.37
C ASP A 192 -19.66 -31.03 -11.77
N ALA A 193 -19.40 -29.72 -11.83
CA ALA A 193 -18.88 -29.08 -13.03
C ALA A 193 -17.50 -29.68 -13.42
N PRO A 194 -17.08 -29.61 -14.70
CA PRO A 194 -15.72 -29.99 -15.08
C PRO A 194 -14.70 -29.12 -14.33
N SER A 195 -13.48 -29.63 -14.12
CA SER A 195 -12.48 -29.01 -13.23
C SER A 195 -12.18 -27.54 -13.56
N ASN A 196 -12.15 -27.17 -14.84
CA ASN A 196 -11.91 -25.79 -15.28
C ASN A 196 -13.07 -24.82 -14.95
N LEU A 197 -14.25 -25.35 -14.62
CA LEU A 197 -15.44 -24.60 -14.22
C LEU A 197 -15.87 -24.90 -12.78
N TYR A 198 -15.06 -25.64 -12.01
CA TYR A 198 -15.43 -26.08 -10.67
C TYR A 198 -15.76 -24.89 -9.77
N PRO A 199 -17.03 -24.70 -9.37
CA PRO A 199 -17.42 -23.53 -8.61
C PRO A 199 -17.25 -23.78 -7.11
N ILE A 200 -16.88 -22.74 -6.40
CA ILE A 200 -17.14 -22.61 -4.97
C ILE A 200 -18.51 -21.95 -4.75
N LYS A 201 -19.00 -21.94 -3.52
CA LYS A 201 -20.34 -21.43 -3.17
C LYS A 201 -20.58 -20.00 -3.66
N GLU A 202 -19.60 -19.11 -3.50
CA GLU A 202 -19.67 -17.69 -3.87
C GLU A 202 -19.62 -17.45 -5.39
N ASP A 203 -19.14 -18.46 -6.13
CA ASP A 203 -18.98 -18.44 -7.59
C ASP A 203 -20.13 -19.16 -8.32
N LEU A 204 -21.19 -19.55 -7.60
CA LEU A 204 -22.44 -20.02 -8.15
C LEU A 204 -23.41 -18.85 -8.39
N ASP A 205 -24.03 -18.87 -9.56
CA ASP A 205 -25.13 -17.99 -9.94
C ASP A 205 -26.37 -18.86 -10.13
N CYS A 206 -27.35 -18.71 -9.24
CA CYS A 206 -28.52 -19.57 -9.16
C CYS A 206 -29.80 -18.75 -9.10
N TYR A 207 -30.87 -19.29 -9.66
CA TYR A 207 -32.22 -18.78 -9.51
C TYR A 207 -33.23 -19.92 -9.58
N ASN A 208 -34.44 -19.69 -9.09
CA ASN A 208 -35.54 -20.63 -9.25
C ASN A 208 -36.35 -20.21 -10.47
N HIS A 209 -36.50 -21.13 -11.42
CA HIS A 209 -37.26 -20.90 -12.62
C HIS A 209 -38.71 -21.36 -12.42
N ASN A 210 -39.64 -20.43 -12.58
CA ASN A 210 -41.07 -20.67 -12.48
C ASN A 210 -41.56 -21.52 -13.67
N TRP A 211 -42.11 -22.69 -13.37
CA TRP A 211 -42.73 -23.64 -14.30
C TRP A 211 -44.25 -23.80 -14.12
N TRP A 212 -44.88 -23.01 -13.22
CA TRP A 212 -46.32 -23.00 -12.85
C TRP A 212 -47.32 -22.79 -14.00
N THR A 213 -46.86 -22.72 -15.23
CA THR A 213 -47.71 -22.57 -16.41
C THR A 213 -47.11 -23.34 -17.58
N SER A 214 -45.77 -23.36 -17.67
CA SER A 214 -45.06 -24.06 -18.73
C SER A 214 -45.04 -25.58 -18.56
N PHE A 215 -45.31 -26.10 -17.36
CA PHE A 215 -45.39 -27.54 -17.08
C PHE A 215 -46.80 -28.06 -16.78
N ASP A 216 -47.82 -27.21 -16.94
CA ASP A 216 -49.25 -27.58 -16.90
C ASP A 216 -49.76 -28.07 -18.25
N SER A 217 -49.02 -27.78 -19.32
CA SER A 217 -49.40 -28.12 -20.69
C SER A 217 -48.23 -28.70 -21.47
N ALA A 218 -48.54 -29.40 -22.56
CA ALA A 218 -47.51 -30.02 -23.40
C ALA A 218 -46.51 -28.97 -23.91
N GLY A 219 -45.21 -29.22 -23.69
CA GLY A 219 -44.20 -28.25 -24.01
C GLY A 219 -42.90 -28.39 -23.22
N TRP A 220 -41.97 -27.49 -23.52
CA TRP A 220 -40.68 -27.40 -22.87
C TRP A 220 -40.73 -26.45 -21.68
N SER A 221 -40.18 -26.91 -20.55
CA SER A 221 -39.79 -26.06 -19.43
C SER A 221 -38.27 -26.15 -19.25
N LYS A 222 -37.56 -25.07 -19.54
CA LYS A 222 -36.09 -25.04 -19.59
C LYS A 222 -35.53 -23.91 -18.74
N CYS A 223 -34.40 -24.16 -18.09
CA CYS A 223 -33.59 -23.08 -17.54
C CYS A 223 -33.22 -22.04 -18.62
N ASN A 224 -32.88 -20.84 -18.18
CA ASN A 224 -32.32 -19.77 -19.00
C ASN A 224 -31.05 -20.27 -19.67
N THR A 225 -30.75 -19.71 -20.85
CA THR A 225 -29.56 -20.07 -21.61
C THR A 225 -28.29 -19.97 -20.74
N GLY A 226 -27.49 -21.04 -20.73
CA GLY A 226 -26.28 -21.17 -19.92
C GLY A 226 -26.51 -21.61 -18.47
N TYR A 227 -27.74 -21.92 -18.05
CA TYR A 227 -28.02 -22.49 -16.73
C TYR A 227 -28.44 -23.97 -16.82
N TYR A 228 -28.20 -24.70 -15.74
CA TYR A 228 -28.43 -26.14 -15.65
C TYR A 228 -29.23 -26.44 -14.38
N MET A 229 -30.06 -27.47 -14.44
CA MET A 229 -30.90 -27.89 -13.33
C MET A 229 -30.04 -28.47 -12.21
N THR A 230 -30.34 -28.09 -10.98
CA THR A 230 -29.74 -28.64 -9.75
C THR A 230 -30.79 -29.19 -8.79
N GLY A 231 -32.07 -29.07 -9.13
CA GLY A 231 -33.19 -29.55 -8.34
C GLY A 231 -34.53 -29.16 -8.92
N ILE A 232 -35.58 -29.76 -8.39
CA ILE A 232 -36.97 -29.56 -8.78
C ILE A 232 -37.79 -29.31 -7.52
N TYR A 233 -38.70 -28.36 -7.60
CA TYR A 233 -39.71 -28.10 -6.58
C TYR A 233 -41.03 -28.69 -7.03
N ASN A 234 -41.72 -29.38 -6.12
CA ASN A 234 -43.07 -29.85 -6.34
C ASN A 234 -44.04 -29.29 -5.30
N THR A 235 -45.29 -29.10 -5.71
CA THR A 235 -46.44 -28.93 -4.81
C THR A 235 -47.02 -30.29 -4.43
N ASN A 236 -47.68 -30.38 -3.27
CA ASN A 236 -48.24 -31.64 -2.79
C ASN A 236 -49.31 -32.19 -3.76
N GLY A 237 -49.00 -33.27 -4.47
CA GLY A 237 -49.91 -33.92 -5.41
C GLY A 237 -49.29 -35.05 -6.23
N ALA A 238 -50.06 -35.66 -7.14
CA ALA A 238 -49.63 -36.84 -7.90
C ALA A 238 -49.29 -36.53 -9.37
N GLU A 239 -49.94 -35.55 -9.96
CA GLU A 239 -49.92 -35.22 -11.37
C GLU A 239 -48.68 -34.42 -11.80
N LEU A 240 -48.36 -34.43 -13.11
CA LEU A 240 -47.18 -33.73 -13.65
C LEU A 240 -47.17 -32.22 -13.39
N TYR A 241 -48.32 -31.56 -13.44
CA TYR A 241 -48.39 -30.11 -13.19
C TYR A 241 -47.93 -29.72 -11.78
N HIS A 242 -47.89 -30.66 -10.83
CA HIS A 242 -47.32 -30.41 -9.51
C HIS A 242 -45.79 -30.24 -9.53
N ILE A 243 -45.12 -30.37 -10.67
CA ILE A 243 -43.72 -29.95 -10.86
C ILE A 243 -43.70 -28.47 -11.28
N GLU A 244 -43.45 -27.59 -10.31
CA GLU A 244 -43.77 -26.16 -10.42
C GLU A 244 -42.55 -25.26 -10.60
N GLU A 245 -41.36 -25.70 -10.17
CA GLU A 245 -40.13 -24.93 -10.38
C GLU A 245 -38.91 -25.83 -10.60
N ALA A 246 -37.92 -25.28 -11.31
CA ALA A 246 -36.58 -25.85 -11.36
C ALA A 246 -35.57 -24.90 -10.72
N LYS A 247 -34.67 -25.44 -9.91
CA LYS A 247 -33.51 -24.70 -9.43
C LYS A 247 -32.46 -24.74 -10.52
N CYS A 248 -32.14 -23.58 -11.07
CA CYS A 248 -31.23 -23.42 -12.20
C CYS A 248 -29.97 -22.70 -11.72
N CYS A 249 -28.80 -23.33 -11.88
CA CYS A 249 -27.51 -22.76 -11.49
C CYS A 249 -26.51 -22.77 -12.63
N ARG A 250 -25.48 -21.93 -12.53
CA ARG A 250 -24.29 -21.99 -13.37
C ARG A 250 -23.03 -21.53 -12.61
N PRO A 251 -21.84 -21.99 -13.01
CA PRO A 251 -20.60 -21.37 -12.59
C PRO A 251 -20.49 -19.94 -13.15
N LYS A 252 -20.02 -18.97 -12.36
CA LYS A 252 -19.73 -17.61 -12.87
C LYS A 252 -18.55 -17.58 -13.84
N SER A 253 -17.69 -18.60 -13.77
CA SER A 253 -16.51 -18.81 -14.61
C SER A 253 -16.79 -19.27 -16.04
N GLN A 254 -18.06 -19.47 -16.41
CA GLN A 254 -18.44 -19.70 -17.80
C GLN A 254 -19.16 -18.50 -18.42
N VAL A 255 -19.11 -18.43 -19.76
CA VAL A 255 -19.97 -17.51 -20.53
C VAL A 255 -21.45 -17.80 -20.26
N LYS A 256 -22.32 -16.79 -20.42
CA LYS A 256 -23.79 -16.92 -20.26
C LYS A 256 -24.45 -17.65 -21.45
N LEU A 257 -23.86 -18.76 -21.90
CA LEU A 257 -24.32 -19.56 -23.03
C LEU A 257 -24.14 -21.05 -22.72
N TRP A 258 -25.05 -21.87 -23.23
CA TRP A 258 -24.82 -23.32 -23.25
C TRP A 258 -23.72 -23.66 -24.25
N GLY A 259 -23.02 -24.78 -24.01
CA GLY A 259 -22.22 -25.43 -25.04
C GLY A 259 -23.11 -26.13 -26.08
N LYS A 260 -22.69 -27.31 -26.55
CA LYS A 260 -23.57 -28.12 -27.41
C LYS A 260 -24.75 -28.63 -26.61
N CYS A 261 -25.93 -28.65 -27.24
CA CYS A 261 -27.14 -29.21 -26.65
C CYS A 261 -27.74 -30.28 -27.55
N TYR A 262 -28.43 -31.24 -26.95
CA TYR A 262 -29.28 -32.19 -27.66
C TYR A 262 -30.50 -32.54 -26.83
N THR A 263 -31.53 -33.03 -27.51
CA THR A 263 -32.73 -33.58 -26.89
C THR A 263 -32.51 -35.06 -26.65
N LEU A 264 -32.54 -35.50 -25.40
CA LEU A 264 -32.58 -36.91 -25.06
C LEU A 264 -34.04 -37.36 -25.07
N ASP A 265 -34.38 -38.23 -26.02
CA ASP A 265 -35.65 -38.96 -26.03
C ASP A 265 -35.64 -39.97 -24.88
N VAL A 266 -36.64 -39.87 -24.00
CA VAL A 266 -36.83 -40.77 -22.88
C VAL A 266 -38.21 -41.45 -22.90
N TRP A 267 -38.93 -41.41 -24.02
CA TRP A 267 -40.33 -41.88 -24.12
C TRP A 267 -40.48 -43.31 -23.60
N THR A 268 -39.60 -44.20 -24.05
CA THR A 268 -39.67 -45.61 -23.64
C THR A 268 -38.90 -45.87 -22.35
N SER A 269 -37.82 -45.13 -22.08
CA SER A 269 -36.95 -45.39 -20.93
C SER A 269 -37.53 -44.85 -19.63
N PHE A 270 -38.30 -43.77 -19.68
CA PHE A 270 -38.93 -43.14 -18.53
C PHE A 270 -40.36 -43.64 -18.28
N ASP A 271 -40.87 -44.59 -19.07
CA ASP A 271 -42.09 -45.36 -18.77
C ASP A 271 -41.81 -46.60 -17.93
N ARG A 272 -40.54 -46.96 -17.77
CA ARG A 272 -40.08 -48.18 -17.08
C ARG A 272 -39.23 -47.82 -15.88
N GLU A 273 -39.05 -48.81 -15.01
CA GLU A 273 -38.08 -48.68 -13.92
C GLU A 273 -36.68 -48.48 -14.48
N GLY A 274 -35.95 -47.52 -13.92
CA GLY A 274 -34.55 -47.34 -14.25
C GLY A 274 -34.12 -45.90 -14.44
N TRP A 275 -32.88 -45.77 -14.91
CA TRP A 275 -32.23 -44.50 -15.15
C TRP A 275 -32.46 -44.00 -16.57
N SER A 276 -32.80 -42.71 -16.69
CA SER A 276 -32.64 -41.95 -17.92
C SER A 276 -31.61 -40.84 -17.68
N LYS A 277 -30.54 -40.80 -18.49
CA LYS A 277 -29.36 -39.94 -18.22
C LYS A 277 -28.87 -39.23 -19.48
N CYS A 278 -28.44 -38.00 -19.32
CA CYS A 278 -27.63 -37.30 -20.30
C CYS A 278 -26.30 -38.03 -20.55
N ARG A 279 -25.71 -37.81 -21.74
CA ARG A 279 -24.36 -38.29 -22.07
C ARG A 279 -23.33 -37.68 -21.12
N SER A 280 -22.21 -38.37 -20.92
CA SER A 280 -21.10 -37.81 -20.13
C SER A 280 -20.68 -36.44 -20.66
N GLY A 281 -20.52 -35.46 -19.78
CA GLY A 281 -20.21 -34.06 -20.13
C GLY A 281 -21.43 -33.17 -20.40
N TYR A 282 -22.65 -33.74 -20.41
CA TYR A 282 -23.90 -33.00 -20.57
C TYR A 282 -24.71 -33.01 -19.28
N TYR A 283 -25.38 -31.89 -19.03
CA TYR A 283 -26.18 -31.64 -17.84
C TYR A 283 -27.61 -31.30 -18.24
N MET A 284 -28.57 -31.69 -17.42
CA MET A 284 -29.98 -31.39 -17.64
C MET A 284 -30.21 -29.88 -17.53
N ALA A 285 -30.90 -29.30 -18.49
CA ALA A 285 -31.26 -27.89 -18.55
C ALA A 285 -32.77 -27.69 -18.77
N GLY A 286 -33.56 -28.76 -18.82
CA GLY A 286 -35.01 -28.68 -18.93
C GLY A 286 -35.67 -30.04 -19.17
N LEU A 287 -37.00 -30.04 -19.05
CA LEU A 287 -37.87 -31.19 -19.26
C LEU A 287 -38.95 -30.84 -20.29
N TYR A 288 -39.33 -31.83 -21.10
CA TYR A 288 -40.48 -31.75 -21.99
C TYR A 288 -41.57 -32.68 -21.48
N ARG A 289 -42.79 -32.16 -21.35
CA ARG A 289 -43.99 -32.99 -21.13
C ARG A 289 -44.86 -33.09 -22.37
N ASN A 290 -45.54 -34.22 -22.53
CA ASN A 290 -46.63 -34.41 -23.49
C ASN A 290 -47.99 -33.99 -22.88
N ASN A 291 -49.08 -34.17 -23.63
CA ASN A 291 -50.41 -33.76 -23.21
C ASN A 291 -51.09 -34.82 -22.30
N CYS A 292 -50.51 -35.08 -21.12
CA CYS A 292 -51.13 -35.90 -20.07
C CYS A 292 -50.51 -35.62 -18.69
N GLU A 293 -51.13 -36.15 -17.62
CA GLU A 293 -50.71 -35.90 -16.23
C GLU A 293 -49.96 -37.06 -15.54
N ARG A 294 -49.69 -38.15 -16.24
CA ARG A 294 -48.94 -39.29 -15.69
C ARG A 294 -47.44 -39.03 -15.79
N LEU A 295 -46.66 -39.57 -14.85
CA LEU A 295 -45.19 -39.44 -14.87
C LEU A 295 -44.53 -39.81 -16.21
N GLY A 296 -45.07 -40.82 -16.91
CA GLY A 296 -44.57 -41.25 -18.22
C GLY A 296 -44.62 -40.17 -19.31
N CYS A 297 -45.47 -39.15 -19.15
CA CYS A 297 -45.57 -38.05 -20.10
C CYS A 297 -44.39 -37.07 -20.03
N ILE A 298 -43.36 -37.31 -19.21
CA ILE A 298 -42.05 -36.67 -19.38
C ILE A 298 -41.27 -37.42 -20.46
N GLU A 299 -41.30 -36.87 -21.66
CA GLU A 299 -40.85 -37.58 -22.87
C GLU A 299 -39.43 -37.21 -23.30
N ASN A 300 -38.94 -36.03 -22.92
CA ASN A 300 -37.59 -35.61 -23.29
C ASN A 300 -36.88 -34.83 -22.19
N PHE A 301 -35.56 -35.04 -22.10
CA PHE A 301 -34.66 -34.18 -21.34
C PHE A 301 -33.89 -33.26 -22.28
N PHE A 302 -33.74 -32.00 -21.91
CA PHE A 302 -32.85 -31.08 -22.61
C PHE A 302 -31.47 -31.16 -21.98
N CYS A 303 -30.51 -31.74 -22.69
CA CYS A 303 -29.15 -31.97 -22.20
C CYS A 303 -28.17 -31.01 -22.88
N CYS A 304 -27.38 -30.28 -22.11
CA CYS A 304 -26.42 -29.30 -22.62
C CYS A 304 -25.05 -29.43 -21.96
N GLU A 305 -23.98 -29.23 -22.73
CA GLU A 305 -22.64 -29.01 -22.21
C GLU A 305 -22.58 -27.69 -21.43
N MET A 306 -21.68 -27.64 -20.44
CA MET A 306 -21.31 -26.38 -19.79
C MET A 306 -20.74 -25.38 -20.81
N GLY A 307 -21.03 -24.09 -20.59
CA GLY A 307 -20.53 -23.01 -21.42
C GLY A 307 -19.00 -22.92 -21.40
N ALA A 308 -18.42 -22.28 -22.41
CA ALA A 308 -16.97 -22.06 -22.45
C ALA A 308 -16.48 -21.27 -21.23
N TYR A 309 -15.27 -21.59 -20.76
CA TYR A 309 -14.57 -20.84 -19.71
C TYR A 309 -14.36 -19.38 -20.16
N ASN A 310 -14.70 -18.43 -19.29
CA ASN A 310 -14.63 -17.00 -19.59
C ASN A 310 -13.38 -16.30 -19.01
N GLY A 311 -12.47 -17.03 -18.37
CA GLY A 311 -11.30 -16.44 -17.72
C GLY A 311 -11.56 -15.88 -16.31
N ASP A 312 -12.75 -16.07 -15.76
CA ASP A 312 -13.16 -15.55 -14.45
C ASP A 312 -13.45 -16.66 -13.44
N SER A 313 -12.41 -17.42 -13.06
CA SER A 313 -12.48 -18.40 -11.97
C SER A 313 -11.95 -17.81 -10.65
N TRP A 314 -12.44 -18.29 -9.50
CA TRP A 314 -11.83 -18.01 -8.18
C TRP A 314 -10.32 -18.28 -8.15
N ILE A 315 -9.82 -19.20 -8.97
CA ILE A 315 -8.38 -19.52 -9.10
C ILE A 315 -7.58 -18.32 -9.63
N GLU A 316 -8.22 -17.45 -10.43
CA GLU A 316 -7.60 -16.25 -11.01
C GLU A 316 -7.48 -15.12 -10.00
N ARG A 317 -8.20 -15.20 -8.87
CA ARG A 317 -8.42 -14.09 -7.93
C ARG A 317 -8.03 -14.44 -6.49
N PRO A 318 -6.79 -14.90 -6.22
CA PRO A 318 -6.35 -15.05 -4.84
C PRO A 318 -6.29 -13.69 -4.14
N ASP A 319 -6.40 -13.73 -2.82
CA ASP A 319 -6.03 -12.61 -1.97
C ASP A 319 -4.58 -12.80 -1.53
N LEU A 320 -3.79 -11.74 -1.69
CA LEU A 320 -2.40 -11.65 -1.28
C LEU A 320 -2.34 -11.15 0.16
N PHE A 321 -1.50 -11.77 0.99
CA PHE A 321 -1.35 -11.41 2.39
C PHE A 321 0.11 -11.18 2.76
N ILE A 322 0.35 -10.20 3.63
CA ILE A 322 1.63 -9.97 4.28
C ILE A 322 1.42 -9.66 5.76
N LYS A 323 2.38 -10.08 6.59
CA LYS A 323 2.44 -9.73 8.00
C LYS A 323 3.63 -8.80 8.24
N VAL A 324 3.40 -7.66 8.88
CA VAL A 324 4.40 -6.60 9.08
C VAL A 324 4.29 -6.01 10.48
N LYS A 325 5.34 -5.34 10.96
CA LYS A 325 5.27 -4.50 12.16
C LYS A 325 5.11 -3.05 11.72
N ASP A 326 4.16 -2.34 12.32
CA ASP A 326 4.09 -0.89 12.16
C ASP A 326 5.22 -0.19 12.94
N ALA A 327 5.38 1.11 12.75
CA ALA A 327 6.44 1.89 13.39
C ALA A 327 6.33 1.94 14.93
N ALA A 328 5.16 1.64 15.51
CA ALA A 328 4.97 1.50 16.96
C ALA A 328 5.29 0.08 17.46
N GLY A 329 5.69 -0.82 16.57
CA GLY A 329 5.98 -2.23 16.87
C GLY A 329 4.75 -3.13 16.93
N GLN A 330 3.55 -2.62 16.62
CA GLN A 330 2.35 -3.45 16.58
C GLN A 330 2.34 -4.33 15.35
N LEU A 331 1.87 -5.57 15.53
CA LEU A 331 1.73 -6.52 14.44
C LEU A 331 0.50 -6.19 13.60
N LYS A 332 0.69 -6.23 12.28
CA LYS A 332 -0.33 -5.96 11.29
C LYS A 332 -0.38 -7.09 10.27
N HIS A 333 -1.59 -7.45 9.87
CA HIS A 333 -1.89 -8.38 8.79
C HIS A 333 -2.60 -7.60 7.70
N CYS A 334 -1.93 -7.41 6.57
CA CYS A 334 -2.46 -6.67 5.44
C CYS A 334 -2.77 -7.60 4.27
N SER A 335 -3.81 -7.27 3.51
CA SER A 335 -4.28 -8.04 2.37
C SER A 335 -4.63 -7.17 1.17
N MET A 336 -4.61 -7.75 -0.03
CA MET A 336 -5.10 -7.14 -1.26
C MET A 336 -5.51 -8.23 -2.26
N ASN A 337 -6.58 -8.02 -3.01
CA ASN A 337 -6.93 -8.94 -4.09
C ASN A 337 -5.89 -8.85 -5.22
N ALA A 338 -5.42 -9.99 -5.72
CA ALA A 338 -4.39 -10.04 -6.76
C ALA A 338 -4.85 -9.46 -8.11
N MET A 339 -6.16 -9.30 -8.32
CA MET A 339 -6.75 -8.68 -9.50
C MET A 339 -7.24 -7.24 -9.24
N ASP A 340 -6.88 -6.64 -8.10
CA ASP A 340 -7.19 -5.24 -7.81
C ASP A 340 -6.36 -4.29 -8.70
N MET A 341 -7.02 -3.76 -9.73
CA MET A 341 -6.45 -2.75 -10.64
C MET A 341 -6.90 -1.32 -10.29
N SER A 342 -7.62 -1.14 -9.18
CA SER A 342 -8.17 0.17 -8.83
C SER A 342 -7.03 1.14 -8.49
N PRO A 343 -7.09 2.41 -8.93
CA PRO A 343 -6.04 3.38 -8.63
C PRO A 343 -5.81 3.61 -7.13
N SER A 344 -6.85 3.41 -6.33
CA SER A 344 -6.92 3.55 -4.87
C SER A 344 -6.56 2.29 -4.10
N SER A 345 -6.53 1.12 -4.76
CA SER A 345 -6.50 -0.21 -4.14
C SER A 345 -7.63 -0.40 -3.15
N GLU A 346 -8.85 -0.48 -3.69
CA GLU A 346 -10.11 -0.62 -2.97
C GLU A 346 -10.19 -1.91 -2.14
N THR A 347 -9.44 -2.95 -2.51
CA THR A 347 -9.38 -4.22 -1.78
C THR A 347 -8.27 -4.27 -0.73
N TYR A 348 -7.46 -3.20 -0.64
CA TYR A 348 -6.41 -3.12 0.37
C TYR A 348 -7.03 -2.99 1.77
N GLU A 349 -6.69 -3.93 2.64
CA GLU A 349 -7.04 -3.85 4.05
C GLU A 349 -5.82 -4.14 4.92
N CYS A 350 -5.76 -3.53 6.09
CA CYS A 350 -4.77 -3.91 7.08
C CYS A 350 -5.33 -3.86 8.50
N LYS A 351 -5.17 -4.96 9.22
CA LYS A 351 -5.77 -5.20 10.54
C LYS A 351 -4.70 -5.59 11.54
N SER A 352 -4.98 -5.39 12.83
CA SER A 352 -4.08 -5.87 13.89
C SER A 352 -3.95 -7.38 13.86
N ALA A 353 -2.76 -7.87 14.17
CA ALA A 353 -2.43 -9.29 14.20
C ALA A 353 -1.81 -9.69 15.56
N SER A 354 -1.76 -10.99 15.83
CA SER A 354 -1.18 -11.54 17.06
C SER A 354 -0.03 -12.53 16.80
N ASP A 355 0.19 -12.91 15.54
CA ASP A 355 1.16 -13.92 15.13
C ASP A 355 2.44 -13.29 14.56
N LEU A 356 3.59 -13.85 14.96
CA LEU A 356 4.94 -13.41 14.62
C LEU A 356 5.60 -14.24 13.51
N THR A 357 4.92 -15.25 12.97
CA THR A 357 5.45 -16.09 11.89
C THR A 357 5.33 -15.43 10.52
N ASN A 358 6.23 -15.81 9.60
CA ASN A 358 6.22 -15.39 8.19
C ASN A 358 6.15 -13.85 8.00
N MET A 359 6.82 -13.12 8.90
CA MET A 359 6.87 -11.67 8.85
C MET A 359 7.71 -11.18 7.67
N LEU A 360 7.20 -10.15 7.02
CA LEU A 360 7.93 -9.36 6.06
C LEU A 360 8.56 -8.17 6.79
N THR A 361 9.85 -7.96 6.58
CA THR A 361 10.62 -6.90 7.24
C THR A 361 11.27 -5.98 6.22
N LEU A 362 11.49 -4.74 6.64
CA LEU A 362 12.23 -3.76 5.89
C LEU A 362 13.63 -3.64 6.48
N ASN A 363 14.64 -4.06 5.71
CA ASN A 363 16.03 -4.06 6.17
C ASN A 363 16.81 -2.94 5.48
N ALA A 364 17.55 -2.15 6.27
CA ALA A 364 18.44 -1.14 5.72
C ALA A 364 19.60 -1.81 4.99
N LEU A 365 19.82 -1.41 3.74
CA LEU A 365 20.99 -1.82 2.95
C LEU A 365 22.09 -0.78 3.07
N LYS A 366 21.75 0.49 2.85
CA LYS A 366 22.73 1.54 2.63
C LYS A 366 22.17 2.93 2.90
N PHE A 367 23.01 3.84 3.38
CA PHE A 367 22.73 5.28 3.46
C PHE A 367 23.73 6.04 2.59
N ILE A 368 23.21 6.97 1.80
CA ILE A 368 23.94 7.79 0.85
C ILE A 368 23.74 9.24 1.25
N ILE A 369 24.81 10.00 1.40
CA ILE A 369 24.73 11.46 1.52
C ILE A 369 24.86 12.04 0.12
N GLU A 370 23.80 12.69 -0.34
CA GLU A 370 23.66 13.11 -1.73
C GLU A 370 24.19 14.52 -1.96
N ASP A 371 23.86 15.48 -1.07
CA ASP A 371 24.23 16.89 -1.25
C ASP A 371 24.54 17.60 0.08
N GLU A 372 25.49 18.53 0.02
CA GLU A 372 25.77 19.53 1.04
C GLU A 372 25.14 20.86 0.59
N THR A 373 24.33 21.48 1.45
CA THR A 373 23.85 22.85 1.18
C THR A 373 24.94 23.89 1.51
N PRO A 374 24.92 25.07 0.89
CA PRO A 374 25.89 26.13 1.20
C PRO A 374 25.90 26.44 2.69
N LEU A 375 27.10 26.70 3.24
CA LEU A 375 27.32 27.10 4.64
C LEU A 375 26.30 28.15 5.07
N ASN A 376 25.47 27.80 6.05
CA ASN A 376 24.55 28.75 6.65
C ASN A 376 25.25 29.39 7.84
N VAL A 377 25.93 30.50 7.58
CA VAL A 377 26.61 31.29 8.60
C VAL A 377 25.58 32.21 9.25
N ALA A 378 25.22 31.90 10.49
CA ALA A 378 24.38 32.79 11.29
C ALA A 378 25.08 34.15 11.46
N LYS A 379 24.30 35.22 11.59
CA LYS A 379 24.88 36.52 11.96
C LYS A 379 25.52 36.39 13.36
N PRO A 380 26.64 37.08 13.62
CA PRO A 380 27.21 37.10 14.96
C PRO A 380 26.20 37.65 15.97
N GLU A 381 25.91 36.88 17.01
CA GLU A 381 24.95 37.25 18.05
C GLU A 381 25.57 37.13 19.45
N PRO A 382 25.17 37.95 20.44
CA PRO A 382 25.65 37.81 21.82
C PRO A 382 25.35 36.42 22.37
N VAL A 383 26.29 35.83 23.11
CA VAL A 383 26.09 34.51 23.71
C VAL A 383 24.93 34.58 24.72
N ALA A 384 23.90 33.76 24.50
CA ALA A 384 22.72 33.74 25.37
C ALA A 384 23.10 33.43 26.83
N GLY A 385 22.66 34.29 27.76
CA GLY A 385 22.95 34.15 29.19
C GLY A 385 24.33 34.64 29.64
N PHE A 386 25.23 34.99 28.71
CA PHE A 386 26.49 35.65 29.05
C PHE A 386 26.26 37.11 29.43
N ARG A 387 26.90 37.57 30.50
CA ARG A 387 26.85 38.97 30.93
C ARG A 387 28.17 39.66 30.55
N PRO A 388 28.13 40.76 29.78
CA PRO A 388 29.33 41.50 29.42
C PRO A 388 30.11 41.95 30.67
N VAL A 389 31.43 41.97 30.56
CA VAL A 389 32.33 42.36 31.65
C VAL A 389 32.78 43.79 31.45
N ILE A 390 32.63 44.63 32.48
CA ILE A 390 32.98 46.06 32.42
C ILE A 390 34.30 46.30 33.16
N CYS A 391 35.23 47.01 32.53
CA CYS A 391 36.47 47.49 33.13
C CYS A 391 36.52 49.03 33.03
N SER A 392 36.63 49.72 34.16
CA SER A 392 36.66 51.18 34.21
C SER A 392 37.92 51.71 34.91
N SER A 393 38.53 52.74 34.32
CA SER A 393 39.69 53.44 34.90
C SER A 393 39.35 54.89 35.21
N HIS A 394 39.77 55.36 36.38
CA HIS A 394 39.51 56.71 36.85
C HIS A 394 40.73 57.63 36.61
N THR A 395 41.92 57.29 37.11
CA THR A 395 43.07 58.22 37.07
C THR A 395 44.27 57.72 36.26
N ASN A 396 44.58 56.42 36.30
CA ASN A 396 45.74 55.83 35.62
C ASN A 396 45.31 54.70 34.70
N SER A 397 45.91 54.61 33.51
CA SER A 397 45.66 53.46 32.64
C SER A 397 46.15 52.16 33.28
N TYR A 398 45.41 51.07 33.12
CA TYR A 398 45.80 49.75 33.64
C TYR A 398 45.40 48.63 32.67
N LYS A 399 46.02 47.46 32.84
CA LYS A 399 45.69 46.25 32.08
C LYS A 399 44.60 45.47 32.81
N CYS A 400 43.40 45.36 32.22
CA CYS A 400 42.29 44.58 32.76
C CYS A 400 42.36 43.15 32.23
N SER A 401 42.72 42.18 33.09
CA SER A 401 42.70 40.75 32.74
C SER A 401 41.49 40.06 33.38
N LYS A 402 40.70 39.36 32.58
CA LYS A 402 39.47 38.67 32.99
C LYS A 402 39.36 37.31 32.30
N TRP A 403 38.69 36.38 32.97
CA TRP A 403 38.35 35.08 32.41
C TRP A 403 36.88 35.09 32.04
N LEU A 404 36.57 34.83 30.78
CA LEU A 404 35.22 34.71 30.28
C LEU A 404 34.88 33.22 30.26
N THR A 405 33.94 32.80 31.11
CA THR A 405 33.41 31.43 31.08
C THR A 405 31.99 31.46 30.54
N THR A 406 31.71 30.63 29.55
CA THR A 406 30.36 30.49 29.00
C THR A 406 30.04 29.04 28.68
N SER A 407 28.76 28.67 28.79
CA SER A 407 28.29 27.35 28.38
C SER A 407 27.55 27.46 27.05
N ILE A 408 28.05 26.75 26.06
CA ILE A 408 27.58 26.83 24.69
C ILE A 408 26.95 25.51 24.32
N SER A 409 25.72 25.56 23.82
CA SER A 409 25.03 24.39 23.31
C SER A 409 25.03 24.39 21.78
N THR A 410 25.55 23.33 21.17
CA THR A 410 25.38 23.01 19.75
C THR A 410 24.40 21.86 19.61
N SER A 411 23.65 21.80 18.51
CA SER A 411 22.76 20.68 18.26
C SER A 411 22.98 20.06 16.89
N SER A 412 22.95 18.74 16.86
CA SER A 412 22.88 17.94 15.65
C SER A 412 21.44 17.45 15.49
N SER A 413 20.84 17.64 14.32
CA SER A 413 19.45 17.28 14.05
C SER A 413 19.35 16.33 12.86
N PHE A 414 18.95 15.10 13.12
CA PHE A 414 18.62 14.10 12.11
C PHE A 414 17.12 14.11 11.84
N SER A 415 16.75 14.58 10.66
CA SER A 415 15.36 14.74 10.25
C SER A 415 15.00 13.76 9.15
N ILE A 416 13.88 13.06 9.31
CA ILE A 416 13.30 12.17 8.30
C ILE A 416 12.22 12.95 7.56
N GLY A 417 12.44 13.23 6.27
CA GLY A 417 11.49 13.97 5.43
C GLY A 417 10.43 13.06 4.82
N THR A 418 10.85 11.94 4.25
CA THR A 418 9.96 10.83 3.86
C THR A 418 10.39 9.55 4.50
N GLY A 419 9.40 8.83 5.01
CA GLY A 419 9.60 7.62 5.77
C GLY A 419 8.49 6.61 5.53
N PHE A 420 8.39 5.65 6.43
CA PHE A 420 7.52 4.49 6.32
C PHE A 420 6.64 4.39 7.55
N THR A 421 5.43 3.89 7.35
CA THR A 421 4.56 3.47 8.47
C THR A 421 5.01 2.14 9.09
N LEU A 422 5.98 1.45 8.51
CA LEU A 422 6.49 0.16 8.97
C LEU A 422 7.74 0.30 9.84
N ALA A 423 7.92 -0.65 10.76
CA ALA A 423 9.15 -0.82 11.49
C ALA A 423 10.29 -1.25 10.55
N VAL A 424 11.49 -0.80 10.89
CA VAL A 424 12.69 -0.98 10.09
C VAL A 424 13.78 -1.62 10.93
N LYS A 425 14.55 -2.51 10.31
CA LYS A 425 15.75 -3.07 10.92
C LYS A 425 16.99 -2.41 10.32
N VAL A 426 17.70 -1.64 11.13
CA VAL A 426 19.02 -1.12 10.81
C VAL A 426 20.06 -2.04 11.45
N GLY A 427 20.90 -2.68 10.64
CA GLY A 427 22.01 -3.49 11.14
C GLY A 427 23.18 -2.62 11.62
N ALA A 428 24.07 -3.17 12.44
CA ALA A 428 25.27 -2.44 12.89
C ALA A 428 26.30 -2.17 11.76
N SER A 429 26.17 -2.84 10.61
CA SER A 429 27.11 -2.80 9.48
C SER A 429 26.50 -2.23 8.19
N VAL A 430 25.51 -1.33 8.31
CA VAL A 430 24.88 -0.71 7.13
C VAL A 430 25.92 0.13 6.39
N GLU A 431 25.93 0.01 5.06
CA GLU A 431 26.88 0.72 4.22
C GLU A 431 26.61 2.24 4.25
N LEU A 432 27.67 3.03 4.47
CA LEU A 432 27.61 4.50 4.45
C LEU A 432 28.45 5.00 3.26
N GLU A 433 27.79 5.55 2.25
CA GLU A 433 28.43 6.21 1.12
C GLU A 433 28.30 7.72 1.23
N ALA A 434 29.41 8.40 1.47
CA ALA A 434 29.45 9.85 1.53
C ALA A 434 30.89 10.39 1.41
N LYS A 435 31.01 11.63 0.95
CA LYS A 435 32.21 12.45 1.13
C LYS A 435 32.08 13.21 2.45
N PHE A 436 32.55 12.62 3.56
CA PHE A 436 32.57 13.30 4.86
C PHE A 436 33.85 14.12 5.05
N PHE A 437 33.73 15.30 5.68
CA PHE A 437 34.87 16.08 6.15
C PHE A 437 35.37 15.54 7.50
N GLY A 438 36.08 14.41 7.47
CA GLY A 438 36.73 13.83 8.65
C GLY A 438 36.01 12.65 9.30
N SER A 439 36.71 11.95 10.20
CA SER A 439 36.25 10.72 10.86
C SER A 439 35.16 10.96 11.92
N GLY A 440 35.17 12.13 12.56
CA GLY A 440 34.18 12.52 13.57
C GLY A 440 32.78 12.62 13.00
N THR A 441 32.60 13.37 11.91
CA THR A 441 31.32 13.57 11.22
C THR A 441 30.69 12.24 10.78
N LYS A 442 31.48 11.33 10.20
CA LYS A 442 31.02 9.98 9.83
C LYS A 442 30.52 9.17 11.04
N THR A 443 31.21 9.29 12.17
CA THR A 443 30.88 8.57 13.41
C THR A 443 29.57 9.11 14.00
N THR A 444 29.39 10.44 14.04
CA THR A 444 28.16 11.07 14.52
C THR A 444 26.95 10.67 13.68
N PHE A 445 27.06 10.76 12.34
CA PHE A 445 25.98 10.35 11.44
C PHE A 445 25.60 8.88 11.62
N SER A 446 26.59 7.98 11.69
CA SER A 446 26.37 6.55 11.97
C SER A 446 25.64 6.32 13.30
N THR A 447 26.03 7.06 14.34
CA THR A 447 25.40 6.98 15.67
C THR A 447 23.93 7.39 15.62
N GLU A 448 23.59 8.46 14.88
CA GLU A 448 22.21 8.93 14.76
C GLU A 448 21.32 7.97 13.95
N ILE A 449 21.86 7.37 12.89
CA ILE A 449 21.18 6.31 12.14
C ILE A 449 20.93 5.09 13.05
N ALA A 450 21.96 4.61 13.76
CA ALA A 450 21.85 3.43 14.62
C ALA A 450 20.87 3.66 15.78
N ALA A 451 20.77 4.89 16.29
CA ALA A 451 19.81 5.24 17.32
C ALA A 451 18.36 5.26 16.80
N SER A 452 18.14 5.40 15.49
CA SER A 452 16.81 5.51 14.89
C SER A 452 16.11 4.15 14.85
N THR A 453 15.07 4.01 15.68
CA THR A 453 14.27 2.77 15.84
C THR A 453 13.13 2.66 14.84
N SER A 454 12.76 3.76 14.18
CA SER A 454 11.81 3.81 13.07
C SER A 454 12.20 4.92 12.11
N PHE A 455 11.81 4.78 10.84
CA PHE A 455 12.07 5.77 9.80
C PHE A 455 10.76 6.43 9.40
N ASN A 456 10.11 7.13 10.32
CA ASN A 456 8.92 7.93 10.03
C ASN A 456 9.23 9.41 10.33
N VAL A 457 8.44 10.34 9.79
CA VAL A 457 8.72 11.78 9.98
C VAL A 457 8.74 12.18 11.47
N GLU A 458 7.95 11.51 12.30
CA GLU A 458 7.83 11.79 13.75
C GLU A 458 9.04 11.28 14.55
N SER A 459 9.87 10.39 13.98
CA SER A 459 11.07 9.86 14.64
C SER A 459 12.32 10.70 14.42
N SER A 460 12.19 11.87 13.79
CA SER A 460 13.24 12.90 13.70
C SER A 460 13.77 13.28 15.08
N ARG A 461 15.09 13.46 15.23
CA ARG A 461 15.75 13.70 16.52
C ARG A 461 16.68 14.89 16.47
N SER A 462 16.84 15.54 17.61
CA SER A 462 17.87 16.55 17.82
C SER A 462 18.65 16.18 19.09
N ASN A 463 19.97 16.06 18.96
CA ASN A 463 20.89 15.90 20.07
C ASN A 463 21.54 17.24 20.35
N THR A 464 21.57 17.66 21.62
CA THR A 464 22.22 18.90 22.03
C THR A 464 23.44 18.56 22.88
N TYR A 465 24.60 19.11 22.50
CA TYR A 465 25.86 18.99 23.19
C TYR A 465 26.18 20.33 23.85
N THR A 466 26.49 20.32 25.14
CA THR A 466 26.90 21.53 25.85
C THR A 466 28.40 21.46 26.15
N THR A 467 29.15 22.42 25.64
CA THR A 467 30.56 22.63 25.94
C THR A 467 30.71 23.86 26.83
N THR A 468 31.57 23.76 27.83
CA THR A 468 31.98 24.94 28.62
C THR A 468 33.24 25.49 27.99
N ASP A 469 33.18 26.76 27.64
CA ASP A 469 34.26 27.50 27.04
C ASP A 469 34.91 28.45 28.06
N ARG A 470 36.22 28.64 27.92
CA ARG A 470 36.99 29.56 28.75
C ARG A 470 37.97 30.35 27.90
N THR A 471 37.76 31.67 27.85
CA THR A 471 38.62 32.64 27.17
C THR A 471 39.27 33.57 28.18
N ASP A 472 40.60 33.60 28.26
CA ASP A 472 41.32 34.57 29.08
C ASP A 472 41.61 35.83 28.24
N VAL A 473 41.00 36.96 28.61
CA VAL A 473 41.08 38.24 27.88
C VAL A 473 41.88 39.26 28.67
N SER A 474 42.78 39.97 27.99
CA SER A 474 43.52 41.08 28.58
C SER A 474 43.48 42.33 27.71
N VAL A 475 42.97 43.44 28.26
CA VAL A 475 42.81 44.71 27.53
C VAL A 475 43.40 45.88 28.30
N GLN A 476 44.07 46.79 27.60
CA GLN A 476 44.52 48.06 28.19
C GLN A 476 43.35 49.04 28.30
N VAL A 477 43.09 49.54 29.51
CA VAL A 477 42.03 50.51 29.80
C VAL A 477 42.66 51.89 30.03
N PRO A 478 42.50 52.87 29.13
CA PRO A 478 43.01 54.23 29.29
C PRO A 478 42.41 54.96 30.51
N ALA A 479 43.11 55.95 31.05
CA ALA A 479 42.60 56.78 32.15
C ALA A 479 41.29 57.50 31.77
N ASN A 480 40.35 57.63 32.71
CA ASN A 480 39.02 58.23 32.53
C ASN A 480 38.14 57.55 31.46
N THR A 481 38.37 56.26 31.17
CA THR A 481 37.58 55.50 30.20
C THR A 481 36.97 54.25 30.83
N GLU A 482 35.93 53.76 30.18
CA GLU A 482 35.29 52.50 30.50
C GLU A 482 35.16 51.69 29.21
N VAL A 483 35.52 50.41 29.31
CA VAL A 483 35.42 49.44 28.21
C VAL A 483 34.55 48.27 28.65
N THR A 484 33.75 47.77 27.73
CA THR A 484 32.92 46.57 27.90
C THR A 484 33.47 45.46 27.03
N ILE A 485 33.73 44.30 27.63
CA ILE A 485 34.18 43.08 26.96
C ILE A 485 32.96 42.16 26.81
N ASN A 486 32.64 41.82 25.57
CA ASN A 486 31.53 40.94 25.23
C ASN A 486 32.00 39.74 24.39
N LEU A 487 31.18 38.68 24.34
CA LEU A 487 31.38 37.52 23.48
C LEU A 487 30.25 37.43 22.46
N LEU A 488 30.61 37.46 21.19
CA LEU A 488 29.71 37.15 20.08
C LEU A 488 29.98 35.72 19.61
N ARG A 489 28.91 34.98 19.30
CA ARG A 489 28.96 33.64 18.75
C ARG A 489 28.50 33.66 17.30
N THR A 490 29.23 32.95 16.45
CA THR A 490 28.89 32.73 15.05
C THR A 490 28.82 31.23 14.81
N VAL A 491 27.62 30.73 14.53
CA VAL A 491 27.40 29.31 14.24
C VAL A 491 27.33 29.11 12.73
N GLN A 492 28.13 28.18 12.21
CA GLN A 492 28.06 27.70 10.85
C GLN A 492 27.54 26.27 10.85
N ASN A 493 26.33 26.11 10.33
CA ASN A 493 25.69 24.81 10.23
C ASN A 493 25.76 24.31 8.79
N LEU A 494 26.09 23.02 8.64
CA LEU A 494 25.99 22.30 7.39
C LEU A 494 24.74 21.43 7.41
N VAL A 495 23.91 21.55 6.37
CA VAL A 495 22.76 20.64 6.19
C VAL A 495 23.09 19.67 5.06
N TYR A 496 23.23 18.40 5.44
CA TYR A 496 23.43 17.27 4.54
C TYR A 496 22.10 16.64 4.17
N LYS A 497 21.83 16.43 2.88
CA LYS A 497 20.69 15.62 2.42
C LYS A 497 21.11 14.16 2.30
N TRP A 498 20.25 13.25 2.75
CA TRP A 498 20.54 11.83 2.72
C TRP A 498 19.40 11.01 2.10
N LYS A 499 19.79 9.92 1.45
CA LYS A 499 18.96 8.84 0.90
C LYS A 499 19.29 7.54 1.62
N ALA A 500 18.27 6.81 2.01
CA ALA A 500 18.41 5.51 2.64
C ALA A 500 17.72 4.44 1.80
N ASP A 501 18.45 3.38 1.49
CA ASP A 501 18.00 2.28 0.66
C ASP A 501 17.64 1.11 1.56
N PHE A 502 16.40 0.65 1.44
CA PHE A 502 15.89 -0.47 2.17
C PHE A 502 15.41 -1.56 1.23
N GLN A 503 15.47 -2.80 1.69
CA GLN A 503 15.00 -3.95 0.94
C GLN A 503 14.01 -4.76 1.76
N MET A 504 12.97 -5.21 1.06
CA MET A 504 11.99 -6.13 1.61
C MET A 504 12.48 -7.56 1.56
N LEU A 505 12.37 -8.22 2.71
CA LEU A 505 12.74 -9.61 2.91
C LEU A 505 11.69 -10.31 3.76
N GLY A 506 11.51 -11.61 3.53
CA GLY A 506 10.53 -12.43 4.20
C GLY A 506 9.45 -12.93 3.25
N LYS A 507 8.35 -13.41 3.84
CA LYS A 507 7.33 -14.15 3.10
C LYS A 507 6.04 -13.35 2.94
N TYR A 508 5.36 -13.65 1.85
CA TYR A 508 3.95 -13.31 1.64
C TYR A 508 3.19 -14.62 1.42
N SER A 509 1.86 -14.58 1.47
CA SER A 509 1.02 -15.71 1.10
C SER A 509 -0.03 -15.32 0.08
N LEU A 510 -0.46 -16.31 -0.69
CA LEU A 510 -1.65 -16.24 -1.53
C LEU A 510 -2.68 -17.19 -0.93
N LYS A 511 -3.88 -16.67 -0.67
CA LYS A 511 -5.00 -17.47 -0.20
C LYS A 511 -6.13 -17.40 -1.21
N TRP A 512 -6.62 -18.57 -1.60
CA TRP A 512 -7.78 -18.69 -2.46
C TRP A 512 -9.04 -18.85 -1.64
N LYS A 513 -10.19 -18.59 -2.27
CA LYS A 513 -11.50 -18.71 -1.63
C LYS A 513 -11.88 -20.13 -1.19
N ASN A 514 -11.16 -21.16 -1.65
CA ASN A 514 -11.31 -22.52 -1.14
C ASN A 514 -10.46 -22.79 0.13
N GLU A 515 -10.01 -21.72 0.80
CA GLU A 515 -9.20 -21.72 2.01
C GLU A 515 -7.77 -22.26 1.87
N GLN A 516 -7.33 -22.68 0.68
CA GLN A 516 -5.93 -23.05 0.46
C GLN A 516 -5.05 -21.80 0.49
N GLU A 517 -3.96 -21.87 1.26
CA GLU A 517 -2.99 -20.80 1.42
C GLU A 517 -1.57 -21.30 1.16
N PHE A 518 -0.81 -20.55 0.35
CA PHE A 518 0.56 -20.89 -0.01
C PHE A 518 1.50 -19.74 0.31
N PHE A 519 2.61 -20.04 0.97
CA PHE A 519 3.63 -19.06 1.34
C PHE A 519 4.77 -19.05 0.33
N GLN A 520 5.21 -17.85 -0.04
CA GLN A 520 6.35 -17.63 -0.91
C GLN A 520 7.27 -16.58 -0.32
N ASP A 521 8.56 -16.70 -0.58
CA ASP A 521 9.49 -15.62 -0.29
C ASP A 521 9.32 -14.50 -1.32
N VAL A 522 9.31 -13.24 -0.86
CA VAL A 522 9.15 -12.07 -1.73
C VAL A 522 10.23 -11.99 -2.81
N THR A 523 11.42 -12.56 -2.54
CA THR A 523 12.54 -12.66 -3.49
C THR A 523 12.25 -13.52 -4.72
N THR A 524 11.26 -14.42 -4.66
CA THR A 524 10.93 -15.32 -5.77
C THR A 524 10.22 -14.60 -6.92
N VAL A 525 9.58 -13.46 -6.63
CA VAL A 525 8.74 -12.72 -7.59
C VAL A 525 9.20 -11.28 -7.77
N LEU A 526 9.69 -10.62 -6.71
CA LEU A 526 10.24 -9.28 -6.79
C LEU A 526 11.77 -9.34 -6.79
N THR A 527 12.43 -8.78 -7.81
CA THR A 527 13.89 -8.75 -7.93
C THR A 527 14.43 -7.33 -8.11
N GLY A 528 15.68 -7.13 -7.66
CA GLY A 528 16.40 -5.85 -7.74
C GLY A 528 15.56 -4.64 -7.26
N PRO A 529 15.42 -3.58 -8.09
CA PRO A 529 14.69 -2.36 -7.74
C PRO A 529 13.22 -2.58 -7.33
N LYS A 530 12.59 -3.68 -7.76
CA LYS A 530 11.20 -3.99 -7.37
C LYS A 530 11.04 -4.32 -5.88
N ARG A 531 12.12 -4.63 -5.16
CA ARG A 531 12.12 -4.82 -3.70
C ARG A 531 12.66 -3.64 -2.91
N GLU A 532 13.21 -2.66 -3.61
CA GLU A 532 13.81 -1.49 -2.98
C GLU A 532 12.73 -0.47 -2.61
N ILE A 533 12.93 0.10 -1.44
CA ILE A 533 12.12 1.15 -0.84
C ILE A 533 13.10 2.18 -0.30
N TYR A 534 12.84 3.45 -0.51
CA TYR A 534 13.78 4.50 -0.11
C TYR A 534 13.16 5.45 0.92
N ALA A 535 13.97 5.92 1.85
CA ALA A 535 13.64 7.05 2.72
C ALA A 535 14.58 8.21 2.42
N PHE A 536 14.15 9.41 2.74
CA PHE A 536 14.93 10.62 2.55
C PHE A 536 14.83 11.52 3.76
N GLY A 537 15.86 12.33 3.96
CA GLY A 537 15.83 13.33 4.98
C GLY A 537 16.99 14.29 4.90
N SER A 538 17.18 15.00 6.00
CA SER A 538 18.28 15.94 6.17
C SER A 538 18.94 15.74 7.51
N TRP A 539 20.22 16.07 7.57
CA TRP A 539 21.00 16.06 8.79
C TRP A 539 21.66 17.43 8.94
N ASN A 540 21.26 18.17 9.96
CA ASN A 540 21.88 19.43 10.34
C ASN A 540 23.03 19.13 11.30
N TYR A 541 24.25 19.42 10.86
CA TYR A 541 25.48 19.19 11.60
C TYR A 541 26.14 20.55 11.94
N PRO A 542 26.47 20.80 13.21
CA PRO A 542 27.22 21.99 13.60
C PRO A 542 28.67 21.83 13.13
N ASP A 543 29.04 22.53 12.06
CA ASP A 543 30.36 22.38 11.42
C ASP A 543 31.42 23.23 12.12
N THR A 544 31.18 24.55 12.21
CA THR A 544 32.04 25.44 13.00
C THR A 544 31.20 26.32 13.92
N ASP A 545 31.71 26.53 15.13
CA ASP A 545 31.08 27.36 16.15
C ASP A 545 32.16 28.27 16.73
N VAL A 546 32.18 29.52 16.28
CA VAL A 546 33.26 30.46 16.56
C VAL A 546 32.81 31.48 17.59
N LEU A 547 33.65 31.69 18.60
CA LEU A 547 33.51 32.77 19.56
C LEU A 547 34.45 33.91 19.19
N ARG A 548 33.90 35.13 19.17
CA ARG A 548 34.64 36.37 18.97
C ARG A 548 34.53 37.24 20.22
N VAL A 549 35.67 37.65 20.74
CA VAL A 549 35.71 38.69 21.79
C VAL A 549 35.54 40.06 21.13
N VAL A 550 34.61 40.87 21.62
CA VAL A 550 34.36 42.23 21.13
C VAL A 550 34.49 43.22 22.27
N ILE A 551 35.23 44.30 22.03
CA ILE A 551 35.50 45.33 23.04
C ILE A 551 34.86 46.64 22.58
N THR A 552 33.93 47.17 23.37
CA THR A 552 33.21 48.41 23.07
C THR A 552 33.49 49.49 24.12
N ASP A 553 33.32 50.76 23.76
CA ASP A 553 33.31 51.86 24.70
C ASP A 553 32.02 51.86 25.55
N LYS A 554 31.91 52.80 26.49
CA LYS A 554 30.70 53.00 27.32
C LYS A 554 29.43 53.38 26.55
N TYR A 555 29.54 53.73 25.27
CA TYR A 555 28.43 54.06 24.39
C TYR A 555 28.04 52.90 23.45
N GLY A 556 28.76 51.77 23.53
CA GLY A 556 28.54 50.60 22.70
C GLY A 556 29.20 50.67 21.32
N ASN A 557 30.07 51.66 21.07
CA ASN A 557 30.86 51.70 19.83
C ASN A 557 31.99 50.69 19.94
N GLU A 558 32.13 49.84 18.93
CA GLU A 558 33.24 48.88 18.85
C GLU A 558 34.56 49.64 18.78
N MET A 559 35.39 49.45 19.81
CA MET A 559 36.71 50.06 19.88
C MET A 559 37.72 49.20 19.11
N ARG A 560 37.67 47.87 19.32
CA ARG A 560 38.49 46.84 18.66
C ARG A 560 37.83 45.46 18.73
N SER A 561 38.04 44.65 17.69
CA SER A 561 37.78 43.20 17.69
C SER A 561 38.95 42.46 18.37
N GLY A 562 38.65 41.61 19.35
CA GLY A 562 39.64 40.75 20.00
C GLY A 562 39.92 39.47 19.21
N CYS A 563 40.35 38.42 19.91
CA CYS A 563 40.61 37.11 19.30
C CYS A 563 39.32 36.39 18.89
N GLU A 564 39.49 35.44 17.97
CA GLU A 564 38.49 34.45 17.58
C GLU A 564 39.03 33.04 17.82
N HIS A 565 38.16 32.14 18.27
CA HIS A 565 38.51 30.73 18.43
C HIS A 565 37.26 29.83 18.34
N ASN A 566 37.47 28.52 18.19
CA ASN A 566 36.36 27.59 18.18
C ASN A 566 35.83 27.38 19.60
N ALA A 567 34.51 27.20 19.73
CA ALA A 567 33.86 26.91 20.98
C ALA A 567 34.37 25.58 21.59
N GLY A 568 34.72 25.62 22.88
CA GLY A 568 35.27 24.47 23.62
C GLY A 568 36.80 24.41 23.63
N GLU A 569 37.48 25.32 22.92
CA GLU A 569 38.92 25.52 23.07
C GLU A 569 39.22 26.38 24.30
N THR A 570 40.31 26.09 25.00
CA THR A 570 40.81 26.97 26.06
C THR A 570 41.81 27.94 25.44
N VAL A 571 41.48 29.23 25.42
CA VAL A 571 42.37 30.27 24.90
C VAL A 571 42.99 31.03 26.07
N THR A 572 44.30 30.88 26.22
CA THR A 572 45.13 31.65 27.14
C THR A 572 45.79 32.77 26.35
N ASP A 573 45.54 34.02 26.74
CA ASP A 573 46.09 35.25 26.14
C ASP A 573 45.39 35.78 24.88
N CYS A 574 44.09 36.06 25.02
CA CYS A 574 43.35 36.89 24.06
C CYS A 574 43.68 38.38 24.28
N GLU A 575 44.66 38.88 23.54
CA GLU A 575 45.01 40.31 23.46
C GLU A 575 44.44 40.92 22.16
N PRO A 576 43.80 42.10 22.21
CA PRO A 576 43.29 42.80 21.04
C PRO A 576 44.33 43.63 20.28
#